data_AF-A0A6P7SP77-F1
#
_entry.id   AF-A0A6P7SP77-F1
#
_cell.length_a   1.000
_cell.length_b   1.000
_cell.length_c   1.000
_cell.angle_alpha   90.00
_cell.angle_beta   90.00
_cell.angle_gamma   90.00
#
_symmetry.space_group_name_H-M   'P 1'
#
loop_
_entity.id
_entity.type
_entity.pdbx_description
1 polymer ?
#
loop_
_entity_poly.entity_id
_entity_poly.type
_entity_poly.pdbx_seq_one_letter_code
_entity_poly.pdbx_strand_id
1 'polypeptide(L)'
;MNPKQNLQQLTKRRTWTKSYSITRYLMKAMRKMLSEIKWLYTETRQMGIDNIESRCSTENPEEKEYYLLHAVHTPMEARVQIPLQNSKDFSEAFGCQKDSKMNQRRKSNLWDN
;
A
#
# COMPACT_ATOMS: atom_id res chain seq x y z
N MET A 1 -17.12 31.52 14.25
CA MET A 1 -16.69 30.16 13.89
C MET A 1 -16.20 30.17 12.45
N ASN A 2 -14.96 29.73 12.18
CA ASN A 2 -14.31 29.90 10.87
C ASN A 2 -14.60 28.70 9.93
N PRO A 3 -15.34 28.88 8.82
CA PRO A 3 -15.77 27.78 7.93
C PRO A 3 -14.62 26.97 7.31
N LYS A 4 -13.42 27.56 7.23
CA LYS A 4 -12.21 26.93 6.65
C LYS A 4 -11.63 25.81 7.52
N GLN A 5 -11.84 25.87 8.84
CA GLN A 5 -11.37 24.83 9.76
C GLN A 5 -12.19 23.54 9.62
N ASN A 6 -13.45 23.65 9.21
CA ASN A 6 -14.36 22.50 9.07
C ASN A 6 -14.14 21.75 7.75
N LEU A 7 -13.83 22.45 6.65
CA LEU A 7 -13.47 21.81 5.38
C LEU A 7 -12.17 20.99 5.48
N GLN A 8 -11.16 21.50 6.18
CA GLN A 8 -9.90 20.75 6.38
C GLN A 8 -10.08 19.48 7.24
N GLN A 9 -11.01 19.48 8.18
CA GLN A 9 -11.35 18.27 8.95
C GLN A 9 -12.18 17.26 8.13
N LEU A 10 -13.08 17.75 7.28
CA LEU A 10 -13.91 16.90 6.40
C LEU A 10 -13.09 16.30 5.24
N THR A 11 -12.12 17.03 4.68
CA THR A 11 -11.20 16.50 3.66
C THR A 11 -10.23 15.49 4.27
N LYS A 12 -9.70 15.75 5.47
CA LYS A 12 -8.90 14.77 6.23
C LYS A 12 -9.67 13.48 6.47
N ARG A 13 -10.96 13.50 6.85
CA ARG A 13 -11.76 12.28 7.03
C ARG A 13 -12.08 11.54 5.72
N ARG A 14 -12.21 12.26 4.59
CA ARG A 14 -12.53 11.65 3.28
C ARG A 14 -11.34 10.90 2.67
N THR A 15 -10.11 11.33 2.89
CA THR A 15 -8.90 10.69 2.31
C THR A 15 -8.56 9.33 2.93
N TRP A 16 -8.96 9.06 4.19
CA TRP A 16 -8.78 7.74 4.85
C TRP A 16 -9.57 6.60 4.19
N THR A 17 -10.59 6.90 3.39
CA THR A 17 -11.52 5.87 2.90
C THR A 17 -11.12 5.20 1.58
N LYS A 18 -10.11 5.73 0.87
CA LYS A 18 -9.75 5.26 -0.49
C LYS A 18 -8.34 4.68 -0.66
N SER A 19 -7.61 4.42 0.42
CA SER A 19 -6.40 3.58 0.31
C SER A 19 -6.85 2.12 0.11
N TYR A 20 -6.62 1.63 -1.12
CA TYR A 20 -7.15 0.40 -1.70
C TYR A 20 -7.07 -0.82 -0.76
N SER A 21 -8.09 -1.68 -0.82
CA SER A 21 -8.30 -2.88 0.01
C SER A 21 -7.07 -3.76 0.24
N ILE A 22 -6.17 -3.85 -0.74
CA ILE A 22 -4.93 -4.65 -0.68
C ILE A 22 -3.91 -4.07 0.29
N THR A 23 -3.69 -2.75 0.30
CA THR A 23 -2.78 -2.12 1.26
C THR A 23 -3.28 -2.35 2.69
N ARG A 24 -4.59 -2.23 2.90
CA ARG A 24 -5.21 -2.50 4.20
C ARG A 24 -5.10 -3.99 4.59
N TYR A 25 -5.22 -4.89 3.63
CA TYR A 25 -5.06 -6.32 3.83
C TYR A 25 -3.61 -6.68 4.17
N LEU A 26 -2.63 -6.18 3.41
CA LEU A 26 -1.20 -6.39 3.64
C LEU A 26 -0.77 -5.81 4.99
N MET A 27 -1.26 -4.63 5.36
CA MET A 27 -1.01 -4.08 6.69
C MET A 27 -1.57 -4.98 7.81
N LYS A 28 -2.79 -5.50 7.65
CA LYS A 28 -3.36 -6.45 8.62
C LYS A 28 -2.55 -7.74 8.71
N ALA A 29 -2.10 -8.27 7.57
CA ALA A 29 -1.27 -9.47 7.51
C ALA A 29 0.10 -9.24 8.14
N MET A 30 0.76 -8.11 7.86
CA MET A 30 2.05 -7.75 8.47
C MET A 30 1.93 -7.50 9.96
N ARG A 31 0.88 -6.80 10.42
CA ARG A 31 0.61 -6.65 11.87
C ARG A 31 0.42 -8.00 12.55
N LYS A 32 -0.33 -8.90 11.92
CA LYS A 32 -0.54 -10.26 12.43
C LYS A 32 0.78 -11.04 12.51
N MET A 33 1.55 -11.08 11.42
CA MET A 33 2.86 -11.73 11.40
C MET A 33 3.80 -11.16 12.47
N LEU A 34 3.93 -9.83 12.57
CA LEU A 34 4.78 -9.19 13.58
C LEU A 34 4.30 -9.48 15.01
N SER A 35 2.99 -9.62 15.23
CA SER A 35 2.46 -10.00 16.54
C SER A 35 2.74 -11.46 16.92
N GLU A 36 2.83 -12.35 15.92
CA GLU A 36 3.03 -13.80 16.11
C GLU A 36 4.51 -14.21 16.17
N ILE A 37 5.43 -13.35 15.70
CA ILE A 37 6.87 -13.57 15.78
C ILE A 37 7.37 -13.37 17.22
N LYS A 38 7.46 -14.47 17.98
CA LYS A 38 7.91 -14.46 19.38
C LYS A 38 9.42 -14.27 19.57
N TRP A 39 10.22 -14.53 18.53
CA TRP A 39 11.68 -14.43 18.58
C TRP A 39 12.20 -13.00 18.36
N LEU A 40 11.33 -12.08 17.93
CA LEU A 40 11.68 -10.67 17.74
C LEU A 40 11.37 -9.88 19.02
N TYR A 41 12.26 -9.00 19.44
CA TYR A 41 12.03 -8.13 20.61
C TYR A 41 10.75 -7.31 20.44
N THR A 42 10.04 -7.09 21.55
CA THR A 42 8.74 -6.37 21.56
C THR A 42 8.88 -4.97 20.96
N GLU A 43 9.96 -4.27 21.28
CA GLU A 43 10.26 -2.93 20.74
C GLU A 43 10.47 -2.96 19.22
N THR A 44 11.16 -3.96 18.70
CA THR A 44 11.39 -4.13 17.26
C THR A 44 10.09 -4.49 16.52
N ARG A 45 9.21 -5.30 17.14
CA ARG A 45 7.87 -5.57 16.61
C ARG A 45 7.04 -4.30 16.50
N GLN A 46 7.03 -3.49 17.56
CA GLN A 46 6.29 -2.23 17.59
C GLN A 46 6.84 -1.22 16.59
N MET A 47 8.16 -1.06 16.52
CA MET A 47 8.82 -0.21 15.52
C MET A 47 8.46 -0.63 14.09
N GLY A 48 8.38 -1.94 13.81
CA GLY A 48 7.91 -2.45 12.53
C GLY A 48 6.47 -2.04 12.21
N ILE A 49 5.57 -2.14 13.18
CA ILE A 49 4.17 -1.73 13.05
C ILE A 49 4.07 -0.22 12.78
N ASP A 50 4.75 0.61 13.57
CA ASP A 50 4.71 2.07 13.45
C ASP A 50 5.26 2.55 12.09
N ASN A 51 6.32 1.89 11.60
CA ASN A 51 6.88 2.13 10.26
C ASN A 51 5.90 1.78 9.13
N ILE A 52 5.08 0.74 9.30
CA ILE A 52 4.07 0.37 8.31
C ILE A 52 2.90 1.38 8.34
N GLU A 53 2.48 1.79 9.53
CA GLU A 53 1.38 2.74 9.71
C GLU A 53 1.71 4.15 9.20
N SER A 54 2.93 4.64 9.46
CA SER A 54 3.39 5.95 9.00
C SER A 54 3.48 6.06 7.46
N ARG A 55 3.65 4.93 6.77
CA ARG A 55 3.68 4.87 5.29
C ARG A 55 2.29 4.87 4.65
N CYS A 56 1.21 4.90 5.44
CA CYS A 56 -0.11 5.24 4.96
C CYS A 56 -0.21 6.75 4.74
N SER A 57 0.47 7.24 3.70
CA SER A 57 0.55 8.65 3.40
C SER A 57 -0.76 9.15 2.79
N THR A 58 -1.26 10.28 3.28
CA THR A 58 -2.06 11.19 2.46
C THR A 58 -1.06 12.06 1.70
N GLU A 59 -0.73 11.68 0.47
CA GLU A 59 0.16 12.48 -0.37
C GLU A 59 -0.47 13.85 -0.66
N ASN A 60 0.33 14.91 -0.56
CA ASN A 60 -0.08 16.22 -1.04
C ASN A 60 -0.31 16.13 -2.56
N PRO A 61 -1.50 16.53 -3.09
CA PRO A 61 -1.79 16.42 -4.52
C PRO A 61 -0.75 17.08 -5.45
N GLU A 62 -0.23 18.25 -5.06
CA GLU A 62 0.77 18.97 -5.87
C GLU A 62 2.11 18.23 -5.90
N GLU A 63 2.53 17.70 -4.76
CA GLU A 63 3.73 16.90 -4.63
C GLU A 63 3.61 15.57 -5.39
N LYS A 64 2.42 14.96 -5.34
CA LYS A 64 2.11 13.75 -6.13
C LYS A 64 2.23 14.02 -7.63
N GLU A 65 1.67 15.13 -8.11
CA GLU A 65 1.77 15.53 -9.51
C GLU A 65 3.22 15.79 -9.91
N TYR A 66 3.96 16.53 -9.10
CA TYR A 66 5.39 16.77 -9.33
C TYR A 66 6.17 15.46 -9.46
N TYR A 67 6.00 14.51 -8.53
CA TYR A 67 6.71 13.23 -8.61
C TYR A 67 6.23 12.35 -9.76
N LEU A 68 4.96 12.39 -10.16
CA LEU A 68 4.47 11.69 -11.34
C LEU A 68 5.18 12.16 -12.62
N LEU A 69 5.50 13.45 -12.71
CA LEU A 69 6.12 14.06 -13.89
C LEU A 69 7.65 14.00 -13.87
N HIS A 70 8.26 14.05 -12.69
CA HIS A 70 9.71 14.28 -12.55
C HIS A 70 10.47 13.15 -11.85
N ALA A 71 9.82 12.25 -11.12
CA ALA A 71 10.54 11.18 -10.46
C ALA A 71 11.00 10.11 -11.45
N VAL A 72 12.25 9.67 -11.32
CA VAL A 72 12.77 8.48 -12.05
C VAL A 72 12.12 7.19 -11.58
N HIS A 73 11.42 7.23 -10.45
CA HIS A 73 10.79 6.08 -9.84
C HIS A 73 9.27 6.15 -10.01
N THR A 74 8.64 4.99 -10.12
CA THR A 74 7.17 4.89 -10.13
C THR A 74 6.56 5.33 -8.79
N PRO A 75 5.27 5.75 -8.78
CA PRO A 75 4.53 6.05 -7.56
C PRO A 75 4.57 4.91 -6.56
N MET A 76 4.54 5.23 -5.26
CA MET A 76 4.72 4.25 -4.19
C MET A 76 3.73 3.09 -4.28
N GLU A 77 2.47 3.37 -4.60
CA GLU A 77 1.44 2.32 -4.69
C GLU A 77 1.69 1.38 -5.88
N ALA A 78 2.23 1.89 -6.99
CA ALA A 78 2.56 1.11 -8.17
C ALA A 78 3.75 0.17 -7.91
N ARG A 79 4.72 0.59 -7.08
CA ARG A 79 5.88 -0.24 -6.70
C ARG A 79 5.51 -1.53 -5.99
N VAL A 80 4.39 -1.54 -5.28
CA VAL A 80 3.88 -2.75 -4.62
C VAL A 80 2.88 -3.46 -5.52
N GLN A 81 1.92 -2.72 -6.10
CA GLN A 81 0.83 -3.34 -6.84
C GLN A 81 1.29 -4.03 -8.12
N ILE A 82 2.17 -3.41 -8.92
CA ILE A 82 2.54 -3.95 -10.24
C ILE A 82 3.36 -5.24 -10.12
N PRO A 83 4.40 -5.34 -9.27
CA PRO A 83 5.11 -6.61 -9.10
C PRO A 83 4.21 -7.74 -8.60
N LEU A 84 3.29 -7.46 -7.66
CA LEU A 84 2.35 -8.46 -7.17
C LEU A 84 1.33 -8.90 -8.23
N GLN A 85 0.90 -7.98 -9.11
CA GLN A 85 0.05 -8.31 -10.26
C GLN A 85 0.75 -9.27 -11.24
N ASN A 86 2.06 -9.11 -11.41
CA ASN A 86 2.88 -9.96 -12.28
C ASN A 86 3.30 -11.27 -11.61
N SER A 87 3.23 -11.38 -10.28
CA SER A 87 3.57 -12.61 -9.56
C SER A 87 2.45 -13.66 -9.68
N LYS A 88 2.80 -14.87 -10.12
CA LYS A 88 1.89 -16.02 -10.09
C LYS A 88 1.70 -16.51 -8.64
N ASP A 89 2.80 -16.64 -7.90
CA ASP A 89 2.81 -17.09 -6.51
C ASP A 89 1.90 -16.24 -5.62
N PHE A 90 1.95 -14.92 -5.78
CA PHE A 90 1.04 -14.02 -5.06
C PHE A 90 -0.42 -14.33 -5.39
N SER A 91 -0.76 -14.45 -6.67
CA SER A 91 -2.15 -14.71 -7.07
C SER A 91 -2.67 -16.06 -6.57
N GLU A 92 -1.81 -17.08 -6.46
CA GLU A 92 -2.17 -18.40 -5.93
C GLU A 92 -2.33 -18.37 -4.41
N ALA A 93 -1.35 -17.80 -3.69
CA ALA A 93 -1.38 -17.71 -2.23
C ALA A 93 -2.61 -16.96 -1.70
N PHE A 94 -3.09 -15.97 -2.44
CA PHE A 94 -4.25 -15.16 -2.07
C PHE A 94 -5.54 -15.53 -2.82
N GLY A 95 -5.54 -16.60 -3.62
CA GLY A 95 -6.72 -17.06 -4.35
C GLY A 95 -7.31 -15.98 -5.28
N CYS A 96 -6.47 -15.14 -5.88
CA CYS A 96 -6.91 -14.05 -6.73
C CYS A 96 -7.61 -14.60 -7.98
N GLN A 97 -8.88 -14.22 -8.20
CA GLN A 97 -9.64 -14.61 -9.38
C GLN A 97 -8.93 -14.23 -10.68
N LYS A 98 -9.03 -15.10 -11.69
CA LYS A 98 -8.48 -14.82 -13.03
C LYS A 98 -9.07 -13.52 -13.58
N ASP A 99 -8.23 -12.76 -14.29
CA ASP A 99 -8.55 -11.46 -14.89
C ASP A 99 -8.95 -10.37 -13.87
N SER A 100 -8.74 -10.60 -12.58
CA SER A 100 -8.94 -9.57 -11.55
C SER A 100 -7.80 -8.54 -11.54
N LYS A 101 -8.03 -7.40 -10.86
CA LYS A 101 -7.03 -6.32 -10.75
C LYS A 101 -5.66 -6.82 -10.27
N MET A 102 -5.61 -7.83 -9.39
CA MET A 102 -4.38 -8.40 -8.83
C MET A 102 -3.91 -9.70 -9.51
N ASN A 103 -4.64 -10.18 -10.51
CA ASN A 103 -4.27 -11.37 -11.29
C ASN A 103 -4.66 -11.15 -12.75
N GLN A 104 -3.94 -10.25 -13.41
CA GLN A 104 -4.19 -9.90 -14.80
C GLN A 104 -3.80 -11.05 -15.73
N ARG A 105 -4.51 -11.15 -16.86
CA ARG A 105 -4.24 -12.16 -17.90
C ARG A 105 -2.81 -12.11 -18.43
N ARG A 106 -2.32 -10.89 -18.66
CA ARG A 106 -1.00 -10.63 -19.23
C ARG A 106 -0.09 -10.20 -18.08
N LYS A 107 0.81 -11.10 -17.68
CA LYS A 107 1.86 -10.81 -16.71
C LYS A 107 3.14 -10.48 -17.45
N SER A 108 3.77 -9.38 -17.10
CA SER A 108 5.09 -9.02 -17.63
C SER A 108 6.16 -9.78 -16.88
N ASN A 109 7.08 -10.39 -17.62
CA ASN A 109 8.23 -11.08 -17.05
C ASN A 109 9.48 -10.70 -17.82
N LEU A 110 10.45 -10.14 -17.10
CA LEU A 110 11.72 -9.68 -17.69
C LEU A 110 12.89 -10.62 -17.37
N TRP A 111 12.79 -11.41 -16.29
CA TRP A 111 13.94 -12.09 -15.70
C TRP A 111 13.79 -13.61 -15.64
N ASP A 112 12.62 -14.16 -15.96
CA ASP A 112 12.44 -15.60 -16.08
C ASP A 112 12.89 -16.03 -17.49
N ASN A 113 14.06 -16.66 -17.55
CA ASN A 113 14.59 -17.37 -18.72
C ASN A 113 14.14 -18.83 -18.74
#